data_AF-A0A6F9BW04-F1
#
_entry.id   AF-A0A6F9BW04-F1
#
_cell.length_a   1.000
_cell.length_b   1.000
_cell.length_c   1.000
_cell.angle_alpha   90.00
_cell.angle_beta   90.00
_cell.angle_gamma   90.00
#
_symmetry.space_group_name_H-M   'P 1'
#
loop_
_entity.id
_entity.type
_entity.pdbx_description
1 polymer ?
#
loop_
_entity_poly.entity_id
_entity_poly.type
_entity_poly.pdbx_seq_one_letter_code
_entity_poly.pdbx_strand_id
1 'polypeptide(L)'
;MDQLKVWVHSSNSDVLVITETWLRKSVLNTDVSLSGYNLFCQDRSSKGGGVAIFTKEPLQCSVVSTNGIVNKHAPIKKMRIESRFSPWFDRDLAELLHLKNSIWQKARNTHTQADWLSFRQMRNKCTQAIWKVKVSYFKEQFALCESNPKKFWKTVKDLENKPSSSQLPMSLNADDVVVTRSTWLSSLITTSL
;
A
#
# COMPACT_ATOMS: atom_id res chain seq x y z
N MET A 1 -15.62 -29.74 17.55
CA MET A 1 -17.01 -29.45 17.12
C MET A 1 -18.02 -29.57 18.24
N ASP A 2 -17.80 -30.42 19.25
CA ASP A 2 -18.82 -30.68 20.28
C ASP A 2 -19.11 -29.48 21.19
N GLN A 3 -18.09 -28.68 21.55
CA GLN A 3 -18.30 -27.44 22.32
C GLN A 3 -19.13 -26.40 21.53
N LEU A 4 -18.90 -26.29 20.21
CA LEU A 4 -19.68 -25.42 19.34
C LEU A 4 -21.14 -25.85 19.31
N LYS A 5 -21.40 -27.16 19.18
CA LYS A 5 -22.75 -27.74 19.20
C LYS A 5 -23.49 -27.40 20.49
N VAL A 6 -22.86 -27.61 21.64
CA VAL A 6 -23.44 -27.28 22.95
C VAL A 6 -23.78 -25.80 23.06
N TRP A 7 -22.85 -24.93 22.65
CA TRP A 7 -23.04 -23.48 22.73
C TRP A 7 -24.19 -22.99 21.85
N VAL A 8 -24.28 -23.47 20.60
CA VAL A 8 -25.35 -23.08 19.66
C VAL A 8 -26.74 -23.50 20.17
N HIS A 9 -26.87 -24.69 20.76
CA HIS A 9 -28.14 -25.13 21.33
C HIS A 9 -28.54 -24.28 22.56
N SER A 10 -27.56 -23.79 23.33
CA SER A 10 -27.82 -22.92 24.47
C SER A 10 -28.15 -21.47 24.09
N SER A 11 -27.59 -20.97 22.98
CA SER A 11 -27.77 -19.57 22.56
C SER A 11 -29.02 -19.35 21.73
N ASN A 12 -29.62 -20.41 21.17
CA ASN A 12 -30.81 -20.37 20.30
C ASN A 12 -30.70 -19.29 19.18
N SER A 13 -29.53 -19.16 18.58
CA SER A 13 -29.25 -18.10 17.61
C SER A 13 -29.89 -18.40 16.25
N ASP A 14 -30.58 -17.44 15.64
CA ASP A 14 -31.20 -17.63 14.32
C ASP A 14 -30.16 -17.72 13.19
N VAL A 15 -29.09 -16.94 13.30
CA VAL A 15 -27.95 -16.92 12.38
C VAL A 15 -26.65 -16.94 13.17
N LEU A 16 -25.75 -17.83 12.80
CA LEU A 16 -24.39 -17.91 13.34
C LEU A 16 -23.38 -17.76 12.21
N VAL A 17 -22.41 -16.87 12.40
CA VAL A 17 -21.32 -16.64 11.44
C VAL A 17 -19.99 -16.97 12.11
N ILE A 18 -19.22 -17.86 11.50
CA ILE A 18 -17.88 -18.22 11.92
C ILE A 18 -16.91 -17.78 10.83
N THR A 19 -15.97 -16.92 11.20
CA THR A 19 -14.87 -16.47 10.34
C THR A 19 -13.59 -17.24 10.68
N GLU A 20 -12.65 -17.31 9.73
CA GLU A 20 -11.38 -18.05 9.89
C GLU A 20 -11.64 -19.54 10.19
N THR A 21 -12.47 -20.21 9.40
CA THR A 21 -12.81 -21.62 9.63
C THR A 21 -11.71 -22.60 9.24
N TRP A 22 -10.73 -22.16 8.43
CA TRP A 22 -9.63 -22.98 7.90
C TRP A 22 -10.05 -24.28 7.18
N LEU A 23 -11.33 -24.42 6.83
CA LEU A 23 -11.89 -25.59 6.17
C LEU A 23 -11.28 -25.76 4.76
N ARG A 24 -11.11 -27.02 4.35
CA ARG A 24 -10.61 -27.42 3.02
C ARG A 24 -11.74 -28.11 2.26
N LYS A 25 -11.71 -28.06 0.93
CA LYS A 25 -12.64 -28.79 0.03
C LYS A 25 -12.74 -30.30 0.29
N SER A 26 -11.79 -30.87 1.04
CA SER A 26 -11.76 -32.28 1.42
C SER A 26 -12.56 -32.60 2.69
N VAL A 27 -13.05 -31.60 3.42
CA VAL A 27 -13.91 -31.79 4.59
C VAL A 27 -15.34 -31.91 4.09
N LEU A 28 -16.03 -32.99 4.46
CA LEU A 28 -17.43 -33.16 4.07
C LEU A 28 -18.29 -32.20 4.88
N ASN A 29 -19.27 -31.56 4.24
CA ASN A 29 -20.22 -30.68 4.94
C ASN A 29 -20.92 -31.38 6.12
N THR A 30 -21.04 -32.71 6.06
CA THR A 30 -21.58 -33.55 7.13
C THR A 30 -20.78 -33.44 8.43
N ASP A 31 -19.44 -33.35 8.34
CA ASP A 31 -18.54 -33.26 9.51
C ASP A 31 -18.70 -31.94 10.25
N VAL A 32 -19.19 -30.91 9.55
CA VAL A 32 -19.33 -29.54 10.05
C VAL A 32 -20.80 -29.15 10.31
N SER A 33 -21.74 -30.06 9.99
CA SER A 33 -23.18 -29.80 10.12
C SER A 33 -23.63 -29.67 11.59
N LEU A 34 -24.62 -28.80 11.80
CA LEU A 34 -25.30 -28.61 13.07
C LEU A 34 -26.78 -28.97 12.87
N SER A 35 -27.32 -29.85 13.72
CA SER A 35 -28.73 -30.24 13.65
C SER A 35 -29.64 -29.01 13.80
N GLY A 36 -30.65 -28.86 12.95
CA GLY A 36 -31.56 -27.71 12.97
C GLY A 36 -31.04 -26.47 12.23
N TYR A 37 -29.89 -26.57 11.56
CA TYR A 37 -29.27 -25.47 10.82
C TYR A 37 -28.86 -25.86 9.39
N ASN A 38 -29.15 -24.96 8.45
CA ASN A 38 -28.59 -24.96 7.11
C ASN A 38 -27.18 -24.37 7.14
N LEU A 39 -26.22 -25.00 6.44
CA LEU A 39 -24.82 -24.58 6.38
C LEU A 39 -24.47 -24.00 5.01
N PHE A 40 -23.92 -22.78 5.00
CA PHE A 40 -23.31 -22.15 3.84
C PHE A 40 -21.82 -21.92 4.09
N CYS A 41 -20.96 -22.61 3.33
CA CYS A 41 -19.51 -22.48 3.42
C CYS A 41 -18.95 -21.75 2.20
N GLN A 42 -18.02 -20.83 2.44
CA GLN A 42 -17.12 -20.34 1.41
C GLN A 42 -15.71 -20.84 1.68
N ASP A 43 -15.36 -21.92 0.97
CA ASP A 43 -14.05 -22.57 1.07
C ASP A 43 -12.94 -21.69 0.48
N ARG A 44 -11.74 -21.85 1.05
CA ARG A 44 -10.56 -21.07 0.68
C ARG A 44 -10.04 -21.41 -0.72
N SER A 45 -9.56 -20.39 -1.44
CA SER A 45 -8.73 -20.53 -2.65
C SER A 45 -7.23 -20.32 -2.40
N SER A 46 -6.82 -19.84 -1.21
CA SER A 46 -5.41 -19.56 -0.84
C SER A 46 -5.12 -19.77 0.67
N LYS A 47 -3.98 -19.28 1.20
CA LYS A 47 -3.57 -19.43 2.61
C LYS A 47 -4.33 -18.44 3.52
N GLY A 48 -5.00 -18.97 4.56
CA GLY A 48 -5.80 -18.19 5.54
C GLY A 48 -7.27 -18.00 5.12
N GLY A 49 -8.16 -17.71 6.08
CA GLY A 49 -9.56 -17.36 5.84
C GLY A 49 -10.56 -18.52 5.91
N GLY A 50 -11.69 -18.33 5.20
CA GLY A 50 -12.85 -19.21 5.21
C GLY A 50 -13.99 -18.65 6.07
N VAL A 51 -15.22 -18.81 5.61
CA VAL A 51 -16.44 -18.39 6.32
C VAL A 51 -17.45 -19.53 6.30
N ALA A 52 -18.04 -19.83 7.45
CA ALA A 52 -19.20 -20.69 7.57
C ALA A 52 -20.36 -19.90 8.18
N ILE A 53 -21.52 -19.94 7.52
CA ILE A 53 -22.75 -19.32 7.98
C ILE A 53 -23.76 -20.43 8.24
N PHE A 54 -24.30 -20.47 9.45
CA PHE A 54 -25.37 -21.37 9.83
C PHE A 54 -26.65 -20.57 9.99
N THR A 55 -27.74 -21.02 9.37
CA THR A 55 -29.07 -20.42 9.53
C THR A 55 -30.05 -21.47 10.01
N LYS A 56 -30.92 -21.14 10.96
CA LYS A 56 -31.91 -22.09 11.47
C LYS A 56 -32.79 -22.60 10.31
N GLU A 57 -33.13 -23.89 10.29
CA GLU A 57 -33.91 -24.55 9.22
C GLU A 57 -35.19 -23.83 8.76
N PRO A 58 -36.04 -23.21 9.63
CA PRO A 58 -37.23 -22.52 9.14
C PRO A 58 -36.91 -21.24 8.34
N LEU A 59 -35.67 -20.74 8.39
CA LEU A 59 -35.25 -19.59 7.61
C LEU A 59 -34.83 -20.03 6.21
N GLN A 60 -35.61 -19.60 5.21
CA GLN A 60 -35.23 -19.75 3.81
C GLN A 60 -34.13 -18.74 3.46
N CYS A 61 -32.92 -19.23 3.21
CA CYS A 61 -31.77 -18.44 2.84
C CYS A 61 -31.18 -18.96 1.53
N SER A 62 -30.75 -18.04 0.66
CA SER A 62 -30.08 -18.38 -0.60
C SER A 62 -28.81 -17.56 -0.77
N VAL A 63 -27.78 -18.17 -1.38
CA VAL A 63 -26.52 -17.50 -1.67
C VAL A 63 -26.68 -16.67 -2.93
N VAL A 64 -26.49 -15.35 -2.82
CA VAL A 64 -26.59 -14.42 -3.95
C VAL A 64 -25.19 -13.97 -4.38
N SER A 65 -24.91 -14.00 -5.69
CA SER A 65 -23.67 -13.45 -6.26
C SER A 65 -23.76 -11.91 -6.30
N THR A 66 -23.01 -11.23 -5.44
CA THR A 66 -23.14 -9.77 -5.21
C THR A 66 -22.06 -8.93 -5.90
N ASN A 67 -21.58 -9.34 -7.07
CA ASN A 67 -20.55 -8.60 -7.82
C ASN A 67 -20.91 -7.10 -8.04
N GLY A 68 -22.19 -6.75 -8.13
CA GLY A 68 -22.64 -5.36 -8.26
C GLY A 68 -22.64 -4.56 -6.94
N ILE A 69 -23.07 -5.17 -5.83
CA ILE A 69 -23.25 -4.48 -4.54
C ILE A 69 -21.89 -4.29 -3.86
N VAL A 70 -21.05 -5.32 -3.83
CA VAL A 70 -19.73 -5.26 -3.20
C VAL A 70 -18.86 -4.23 -3.90
N ASN A 71 -18.85 -4.18 -5.23
CA ASN A 71 -18.07 -3.16 -5.95
C ASN A 71 -18.60 -1.73 -5.75
N LYS A 72 -19.91 -1.54 -5.52
CA LYS A 72 -20.48 -0.22 -5.23
C LYS A 72 -20.09 0.28 -3.84
N HIS A 73 -20.13 -0.59 -2.83
CA HIS A 73 -19.97 -0.19 -1.41
C HIS A 73 -18.58 -0.47 -0.83
N ALA A 74 -17.86 -1.46 -1.37
CA ALA A 74 -16.53 -1.89 -0.93
C ALA A 74 -15.65 -2.30 -2.14
N PRO A 75 -15.37 -1.39 -3.09
CA PRO A 75 -14.57 -1.71 -4.27
C PRO A 75 -13.15 -2.14 -3.88
N ILE A 76 -12.67 -3.22 -4.49
CA ILE A 76 -11.27 -3.65 -4.37
C ILE A 76 -10.39 -2.61 -5.05
N LYS A 77 -9.57 -1.88 -4.27
CA LYS A 77 -8.59 -0.91 -4.78
C LYS A 77 -7.19 -1.50 -4.73
N LYS A 78 -6.52 -1.56 -5.89
CA LYS A 78 -5.09 -1.87 -5.96
C LYS A 78 -4.31 -0.63 -5.55
N MET A 79 -3.52 -0.74 -4.48
CA MET A 79 -2.60 0.31 -4.04
C MET A 79 -1.17 -0.17 -4.21
N ARG A 80 -0.30 0.71 -4.70
CA ARG A 80 1.14 0.47 -4.67
C ARG A 80 1.60 0.61 -3.22
N ILE A 81 2.06 -0.48 -2.62
CA ILE A 81 2.73 -0.44 -1.33
C ILE A 81 4.18 -0.03 -1.61
N GLU A 82 4.49 1.25 -1.43
CA GLU A 82 5.88 1.71 -1.44
C GLU A 82 6.51 1.37 -0.07
N SER A 83 7.75 0.88 -0.07
CA SER A 83 8.45 0.42 1.15
C SER A 83 8.38 1.48 2.25
N ARG A 84 7.91 1.08 3.44
CA ARG A 84 7.41 1.98 4.49
C ARG A 84 8.46 2.83 5.20
N PHE A 85 9.74 2.67 4.90
CA PHE A 85 10.77 3.42 5.59
C PHE A 85 11.86 3.85 4.62
N SER A 86 11.70 5.04 4.06
CA SER A 86 12.83 5.79 3.51
C SER A 86 13.45 6.55 4.68
N PRO A 87 14.70 6.26 5.09
CA PRO A 87 15.30 6.85 6.29
C PRO A 87 15.41 8.39 6.26
N TRP A 88 15.37 8.98 5.05
CA TRP A 88 15.36 10.43 4.82
C TRP A 88 13.95 11.03 4.84
N PHE A 89 12.89 10.26 5.10
CA PHE A 89 11.52 10.79 5.09
C PHE A 89 11.09 11.16 6.52
N ASP A 90 11.11 12.45 6.83
CA ASP A 90 10.75 12.97 8.14
C ASP A 90 9.25 13.30 8.27
N ARG A 91 8.83 13.60 9.51
CA ARG A 91 7.44 13.95 9.84
C ARG A 91 7.02 15.26 9.18
N ASP A 92 7.88 16.25 9.17
CA ASP A 92 7.59 17.59 8.61
C ASP A 92 7.32 17.50 7.11
N LEU A 93 8.09 16.69 6.38
CA LEU A 93 7.87 16.42 4.97
C LEU A 93 6.55 15.68 4.73
N ALA A 94 6.20 14.74 5.61
CA ALA A 94 4.90 14.07 5.55
C ALA A 94 3.74 15.07 5.69
N GLU A 95 3.80 15.94 6.69
CA GLU A 95 2.80 16.99 6.94
C GLU A 95 2.69 17.95 5.75
N LEU A 96 3.82 18.35 5.15
CA LEU A 96 3.86 19.22 3.98
C LEU A 96 3.23 18.54 2.75
N LEU A 97 3.46 17.24 2.54
CA LEU A 97 2.83 16.46 1.47
C LEU A 97 1.33 16.28 1.68
N HIS A 98 0.88 16.09 2.92
CA HIS A 98 -0.54 16.07 3.27
C HIS A 98 -1.21 17.39 2.98
N LEU A 99 -0.60 18.52 3.36
CA LEU A 99 -1.12 19.85 3.07
C LEU A 99 -1.24 20.09 1.56
N LYS A 100 -0.22 19.71 0.77
CA LYS A 100 -0.27 19.76 -0.70
C LYS A 100 -1.42 18.93 -1.27
N ASN A 101 -1.67 17.73 -0.73
CA ASN A 101 -2.79 16.88 -1.18
C ASN A 101 -4.15 17.52 -0.85
N SER A 102 -4.30 18.14 0.32
CA SER A 102 -5.50 18.90 0.70
C SER A 102 -5.75 20.07 -0.26
N ILE A 103 -4.72 20.86 -0.56
CA ILE A 103 -4.81 21.99 -1.49
C ILE A 103 -5.10 21.52 -2.93
N TRP A 104 -4.55 20.38 -3.35
CA TRP A 104 -4.88 19.77 -4.64
C TRP A 104 -6.35 19.37 -4.72
N GLN A 105 -6.90 18.75 -3.66
CA GLN A 105 -8.33 18.43 -3.60
C GLN A 105 -9.18 19.70 -3.67
N LYS A 106 -8.81 20.76 -2.94
CA LYS A 106 -9.50 22.05 -3.01
C LYS A 106 -9.52 22.60 -4.43
N ALA A 107 -8.36 22.68 -5.10
CA ALA A 107 -8.26 23.18 -6.47
C ALA A 107 -9.06 22.35 -7.48
N ARG A 108 -9.15 21.03 -7.27
CA ARG A 108 -9.99 20.15 -8.08
C ARG A 108 -11.48 20.36 -7.88
N ASN A 109 -11.91 20.78 -6.70
CA ASN A 109 -13.32 20.98 -6.41
C ASN A 109 -13.80 22.38 -6.80
N THR A 110 -12.99 23.40 -6.58
CA THR A 110 -13.37 24.80 -6.82
C THR A 110 -13.11 25.25 -8.25
N HIS A 111 -12.17 24.60 -8.95
CA HIS A 111 -11.72 24.96 -10.31
C HIS A 111 -11.27 26.42 -10.47
N THR A 112 -10.92 27.12 -9.38
CA THR A 112 -10.49 28.52 -9.45
C THR A 112 -9.01 28.65 -9.76
N GLN A 113 -8.64 29.70 -10.50
CA GLN A 113 -7.23 29.98 -10.81
C GLN A 113 -6.40 30.24 -9.55
N ALA A 114 -6.98 30.90 -8.55
CA ALA A 114 -6.31 31.17 -7.28
C ALA A 114 -5.90 29.88 -6.54
N ASP A 115 -6.82 28.90 -6.43
CA ASP A 115 -6.52 27.63 -5.77
C ASP A 115 -5.48 26.79 -6.55
N TRP A 116 -5.51 26.85 -7.90
CA TRP A 116 -4.49 26.23 -8.75
C TRP A 116 -3.10 26.87 -8.58
N LEU A 117 -3.03 28.20 -8.40
CA LEU A 117 -1.78 28.90 -8.10
C LEU A 117 -1.24 28.49 -6.72
N SER A 118 -2.10 28.44 -5.70
CA SER A 118 -1.73 27.94 -4.37
C SER A 118 -1.20 26.50 -4.42
N PHE A 119 -1.84 25.62 -5.21
CA PHE A 119 -1.35 24.26 -5.42
C PHE A 119 0.05 24.25 -6.08
N ARG A 120 0.28 25.05 -7.12
CA ARG A 120 1.58 25.11 -7.81
C ARG A 120 2.69 25.56 -6.86
N GLN A 121 2.44 26.59 -6.06
CA GLN A 121 3.39 27.05 -5.03
C GLN A 121 3.71 25.94 -4.03
N MET A 122 2.67 25.26 -3.50
CA MET A 122 2.86 24.18 -2.54
C MET A 122 3.55 22.95 -3.13
N ARG A 123 3.29 22.63 -4.41
CA ARG A 123 4.02 21.59 -5.14
C ARG A 123 5.51 21.90 -5.19
N ASN A 124 5.88 23.12 -5.54
CA ASN A 124 7.27 23.54 -5.62
C ASN A 124 7.95 23.50 -4.24
N LYS A 125 7.25 23.94 -3.19
CA LYS A 125 7.72 23.80 -1.79
C LYS A 125 7.96 22.33 -1.43
N CYS A 126 7.04 21.42 -1.77
CA CYS A 126 7.26 19.98 -1.56
C CYS A 126 8.50 19.47 -2.30
N THR A 127 8.67 19.85 -3.57
CA THR A 127 9.84 19.44 -4.36
C THR A 127 11.15 19.86 -3.69
N GLN A 128 11.22 21.10 -3.20
CA GLN A 128 12.39 21.62 -2.50
C GLN A 128 12.61 20.93 -1.15
N ALA A 129 11.55 20.66 -0.39
CA ALA A 129 11.64 19.97 0.90
C ALA A 129 12.13 18.53 0.72
N ILE A 130 11.55 17.76 -0.21
CA ILE A 130 12.00 16.40 -0.55
C ILE A 130 13.49 16.42 -0.89
N TRP A 131 13.90 17.37 -1.74
CA TRP A 131 15.29 17.51 -2.13
C TRP A 131 16.18 17.80 -0.92
N LYS A 132 15.84 18.79 -0.09
CA LYS A 132 16.62 19.21 1.07
C LYS A 132 16.86 18.04 2.03
N VAL A 133 15.81 17.33 2.42
CA VAL A 133 15.92 16.25 3.41
C VAL A 133 16.68 15.07 2.83
N LYS A 134 16.41 14.71 1.57
CA LYS A 134 17.16 13.65 0.87
C LYS A 134 18.65 13.99 0.80
N VAL A 135 19.00 15.21 0.44
CA VAL A 135 20.40 15.67 0.38
C VAL A 135 21.07 15.62 1.75
N SER A 136 20.44 16.13 2.80
CA SER A 136 21.00 16.11 4.16
C SER A 136 21.35 14.68 4.58
N TYR A 137 20.40 13.77 4.41
CA TYR A 137 20.59 12.37 4.77
C TYR A 137 21.78 11.74 4.04
N PHE A 138 21.85 11.87 2.71
CA PHE A 138 22.95 11.24 1.97
C PHE A 138 24.30 11.89 2.27
N LYS A 139 24.35 13.21 2.51
CA LYS A 139 25.58 13.89 2.97
C LYS A 139 26.09 13.30 4.28
N GLU A 140 25.20 13.12 5.27
CA GLU A 140 25.54 12.48 6.54
C GLU A 140 25.99 11.02 6.36
N GLN A 141 25.31 10.25 5.50
CA GLN A 141 25.70 8.87 5.21
C GLN A 141 27.08 8.79 4.56
N PHE A 142 27.43 9.71 3.66
CA PHE A 142 28.76 9.74 3.01
C PHE A 142 29.87 10.11 4.00
N ALA A 143 29.65 11.08 4.89
CA ALA A 143 30.60 11.40 5.96
C ALA A 143 30.88 10.18 6.87
N LEU A 144 29.87 9.35 7.13
CA LEU A 144 30.00 8.10 7.91
C LEU A 144 30.65 6.93 7.14
N CYS A 145 31.10 7.16 5.90
CA CYS A 145 31.71 6.14 5.03
C CYS A 145 33.20 6.40 4.72
N GLU A 146 33.83 7.44 5.27
CA GLU A 146 35.21 7.87 4.95
C GLU A 146 36.24 6.73 4.95
N SER A 147 36.09 5.71 5.81
CA SER A 147 37.04 4.60 5.93
C SER A 147 36.56 3.27 5.32
N ASN A 148 35.39 3.21 4.67
CA ASN A 148 34.83 1.95 4.16
C ASN A 148 34.25 2.08 2.73
N PRO A 149 35.06 1.82 1.70
CA PRO A 149 34.65 1.88 0.29
C PRO A 149 33.45 0.97 -0.04
N LYS A 150 33.32 -0.19 0.61
CA LYS A 150 32.18 -1.10 0.39
C LYS A 150 30.86 -0.48 0.89
N LYS A 151 30.91 0.22 2.02
CA LYS A 151 29.76 0.95 2.58
C LYS A 151 29.40 2.15 1.70
N PHE A 152 30.39 2.90 1.23
CA PHE A 152 30.21 3.99 0.27
C PHE A 152 29.45 3.54 -0.99
N TRP A 153 29.94 2.51 -1.68
CA TRP A 153 29.31 2.00 -2.91
C TRP A 153 27.94 1.37 -2.67
N LYS A 154 27.66 0.85 -1.47
CA LYS A 154 26.32 0.41 -1.08
C LYS A 154 25.36 1.61 -1.01
N THR A 155 25.75 2.69 -0.32
CA THR A 155 24.98 3.93 -0.21
C THR A 155 24.72 4.58 -1.58
N VAL A 156 25.70 4.57 -2.49
CA VAL A 156 25.53 5.05 -3.88
C VAL A 156 24.48 4.22 -4.63
N LYS A 157 24.49 2.89 -4.48
CA LYS A 157 23.48 2.02 -5.10
C LYS A 157 22.08 2.23 -4.52
N ASP A 158 21.97 2.56 -3.24
CA ASP A 158 20.69 2.88 -2.60
C ASP A 158 20.15 4.25 -3.04
N LEU A 159 21.03 5.17 -3.49
CA LEU A 159 20.67 6.47 -4.07
C LEU A 159 20.14 6.34 -5.50
N GLU A 160 20.75 5.45 -6.29
CA GLU A 160 20.29 5.06 -7.62
C GLU A 160 19.10 4.10 -7.50
N ASN A 161 17.90 4.65 -7.30
CA ASN A 161 16.65 3.90 -7.46
C ASN A 161 16.63 3.20 -8.83
N LYS A 162 17.04 1.93 -8.93
CA LYS A 162 16.93 1.17 -10.18
C LYS A 162 15.45 0.97 -10.51
N PRO A 163 14.91 1.50 -11.61
CA PRO A 163 13.76 0.85 -12.22
C PRO A 163 14.25 -0.51 -12.74
N SER A 164 13.62 -1.59 -12.29
CA SER A 164 13.77 -2.88 -12.95
C SER A 164 13.11 -2.81 -14.33
N SER A 165 13.80 -2.28 -15.33
CA SER A 165 13.46 -2.43 -16.74
C SER A 165 14.66 -2.00 -17.58
N SER A 166 15.17 -2.94 -18.37
CA SER A 166 16.09 -2.72 -19.46
C SER A 166 15.57 -1.63 -20.40
N GLN A 167 16.21 -0.46 -20.41
CA GLN A 167 16.48 0.37 -21.59
C GLN A 167 17.21 1.64 -21.11
N LEU A 168 18.49 1.71 -21.46
CA LEU A 168 19.35 2.87 -21.22
C LEU A 168 18.80 4.07 -22.02
N PRO A 169 18.77 5.29 -21.46
CA PRO A 169 18.54 6.45 -22.28
C PRO A 169 19.77 6.67 -23.17
N MET A 170 19.53 6.56 -24.47
CA MET A 170 20.40 7.00 -25.56
C MET A 170 20.89 8.42 -25.25
N SER A 171 22.20 8.59 -25.14
CA SER A 171 22.83 9.91 -25.00
C SER A 171 22.42 10.83 -26.14
N LEU A 172 22.01 12.05 -25.81
CA LEU A 172 21.87 13.15 -26.77
C LEU A 172 22.97 14.17 -26.43
N ASN A 173 23.96 14.27 -27.33
CA ASN A 173 25.02 15.26 -27.28
C ASN A 173 24.49 16.57 -27.87
N ALA A 174 24.50 17.62 -27.06
CA ALA A 174 24.52 19.01 -27.53
C ALA A 174 25.30 19.83 -26.49
N ASP A 175 26.44 20.37 -26.93
CA ASP A 175 27.23 21.42 -26.28
C ASP A 175 27.64 21.17 -24.80
N ASP A 176 28.49 20.15 -24.61
CA ASP A 176 29.32 19.85 -23.43
C ASP A 176 28.66 19.76 -22.05
N VAL A 177 27.33 19.79 -21.95
CA VAL A 177 26.61 19.50 -20.69
C VAL A 177 25.46 18.53 -20.92
N VAL A 178 25.68 17.27 -20.54
CA VAL A 178 24.63 16.25 -20.48
C VAL A 178 23.70 16.55 -19.29
N VAL A 179 22.63 17.31 -19.52
CA VAL A 179 21.62 17.59 -18.47
C VAL A 179 20.52 16.53 -18.48
N THR A 180 20.72 15.45 -17.74
CA THR A 180 19.63 14.53 -17.35
C THR A 180 19.21 14.76 -15.90
N ARG A 181 18.08 14.18 -15.47
CA ARG A 181 17.62 14.12 -14.06
C ARG A 181 18.62 13.42 -13.12
N SER A 182 19.84 13.14 -13.57
CA SER A 182 21.00 12.62 -12.84
C SER A 182 22.07 13.68 -12.56
N THR A 183 22.03 14.88 -13.18
CA THR A 183 23.08 15.90 -13.00
C THR A 183 23.20 16.44 -11.58
N TRP A 184 22.09 16.48 -10.85
CA TRP A 184 22.09 16.91 -9.44
C TRP A 184 22.76 15.89 -8.51
N LEU A 185 22.75 14.60 -8.86
CA LEU A 185 23.50 13.56 -8.14
C LEU A 185 25.00 13.72 -8.39
N SER A 186 25.38 14.01 -9.63
CA SER A 186 26.77 14.29 -10.00
C SER A 186 27.33 15.47 -9.21
N SER A 187 26.56 16.56 -9.05
CA SER A 187 26.98 17.73 -8.25
C SER A 187 27.18 17.42 -6.76
N LEU A 188 26.38 16.52 -6.17
CA LEU A 188 26.52 16.12 -4.77
C LEU A 188 27.78 15.29 -4.53
N ILE A 189 28.14 14.42 -5.48
CA ILE A 189 29.31 13.55 -5.38
C ILE A 189 30.60 14.36 -5.53
N THR A 190 30.65 15.34 -6.44
CA THR A 190 31.86 16.15 -6.69
C THR A 190 32.20 17.14 -5.56
N THR A 191 31.26 17.45 -4.66
CA THR A 191 31.50 18.40 -3.55
C THR A 191 31.93 17.69 -2.25
N SER A 192 31.98 16.36 -2.24
CA SER A 192 32.30 15.54 -1.05
C SER A 192 33.51 14.63 -1.25
N LEU A 193 34.25 14.83 -2.35
CA LEU A 193 35.61 14.33 -2.58
C LEU A 193 36.57 15.51 -2.46
#